data_AF-A0A3A0DA08-F1
#
_entry.id   AF-A0A3A0DA08-F1
#
_cell.length_a   1.000
_cell.length_b   1.000
_cell.length_c   1.000
_cell.angle_alpha   90.00
_cell.angle_beta   90.00
_cell.angle_gamma   90.00
#
_symmetry.space_group_name_H-M   'P 1'
#
loop_
_entity.id
_entity.type
_entity.pdbx_description
1 polymer ?
#
loop_
_entity_poly.entity_id
_entity_poly.type
_entity_poly.pdbx_seq_one_letter_code
_entity_poly.pdbx_strand_id
1 'polypeptide(L)'
;MFPDVDLDNNGQNDLTEPGKGKNWVIERWVAGVDKFLNKLRSLLGPNKLIVINTGSQDLPTASAVNGLYFENTGGLFNWDYDKNIMPQLHSRAAQPPIFTLNNKTDPSNPTSKGVGGSKNDFIYMRFGLARAMLFGQYFDLHTWESGEHYWTEYYDEFDLDVGYPTGNMYEVKRGIWVRFFDKGAVIANVNNTNTTVTDAELRSAPGYAGPYWRFQGGQDPAMNNGQQFNSLTLNGHSFTGYGNATIIVGDGVVLVKTPQTVVADMVIDNVRSATTAGSPAASFSGSWQQVCEEGGSQYYTLRCASWVDNSYGMHLTTDRSATATFRPKIGVSGPYEVFEWHGQPNSGDAATSVTYTITHTGGSANKTVNQRNNVGRWNSLGTYLFTAGSNAEVKILSAGASGTVVADAIKFVYQNGSGPEPDNDPPAPPQNVRIEN
;
A
#
# COMPACT_ATOMS: atom_id res chain seq x y z
N MET A 1 -28.68 -16.03 -6.98
CA MET A 1 -28.64 -17.50 -6.88
C MET A 1 -28.93 -18.05 -8.27
N PHE A 2 -28.22 -19.08 -8.71
CA PHE A 2 -28.35 -19.60 -10.08
C PHE A 2 -29.78 -20.12 -10.32
N PRO A 3 -30.37 -19.84 -11.49
CA PRO A 3 -31.77 -20.17 -11.77
C PRO A 3 -32.03 -21.66 -12.00
N ASP A 4 -30.99 -22.48 -12.09
CA ASP A 4 -30.98 -23.90 -12.46
C ASP A 4 -30.21 -24.76 -11.45
N VAL A 5 -30.14 -24.32 -10.18
CA VAL A 5 -29.41 -25.05 -9.14
C VAL A 5 -30.04 -26.42 -8.85
N ASP A 6 -29.23 -27.47 -8.94
CA ASP A 6 -29.59 -28.87 -8.69
C ASP A 6 -28.41 -29.56 -7.96
N LEU A 7 -28.30 -29.34 -6.65
CA LEU A 7 -27.23 -29.82 -5.78
C LEU A 7 -27.35 -31.30 -5.42
N ASP A 8 -28.54 -31.92 -5.59
CA ASP A 8 -28.70 -33.36 -5.42
C ASP A 8 -28.76 -34.16 -6.74
N ASN A 9 -28.62 -33.46 -7.87
CA ASN A 9 -28.48 -34.01 -9.22
C ASN A 9 -29.68 -34.91 -9.60
N ASN A 10 -30.88 -34.48 -9.21
CA ASN A 10 -32.13 -35.18 -9.48
C ASN A 10 -32.84 -34.70 -10.77
N GLY A 11 -32.28 -33.70 -11.45
CA GLY A 11 -32.80 -33.08 -12.66
C GLY A 11 -33.91 -32.04 -12.42
N GLN A 12 -34.18 -31.67 -11.16
CA GLN A 12 -35.13 -30.65 -10.77
C GLN A 12 -34.41 -29.47 -10.11
N ASN A 13 -34.99 -28.27 -10.27
CA ASN A 13 -34.43 -27.07 -9.68
C ASN A 13 -34.76 -26.99 -8.18
N ASP A 14 -33.73 -27.07 -7.33
CA ASP A 14 -33.82 -27.05 -5.87
C ASP A 14 -34.46 -25.78 -5.30
N LEU A 15 -34.50 -24.69 -6.06
CA LEU A 15 -35.17 -23.46 -5.64
C LEU A 15 -36.70 -23.57 -5.70
N THR A 16 -37.22 -24.41 -6.57
CA THR A 16 -38.66 -24.50 -6.88
C THR A 16 -39.25 -25.87 -6.61
N GLU A 17 -38.42 -26.88 -6.38
CA GLU A 17 -38.87 -28.23 -6.05
C GLU A 17 -39.70 -28.23 -4.75
N PRO A 18 -40.88 -28.86 -4.72
CA PRO A 18 -41.69 -28.96 -3.52
C PRO A 18 -40.93 -29.54 -2.33
N GLY A 19 -40.89 -28.80 -1.21
CA GLY A 19 -40.19 -29.20 0.01
C GLY A 19 -38.73 -28.74 0.10
N LYS A 20 -38.19 -28.15 -0.97
CA LYS A 20 -36.89 -27.46 -0.97
C LYS A 20 -37.10 -25.93 -1.03
N GLY A 21 -36.07 -25.19 -1.43
CA GLY A 21 -36.06 -23.74 -1.53
C GLY A 21 -34.72 -23.14 -1.12
N LYS A 22 -34.66 -21.81 -1.07
CA LYS A 22 -33.42 -21.05 -0.78
C LYS A 22 -32.68 -21.54 0.48
N ASN A 23 -33.40 -21.78 1.58
CA ASN A 23 -32.77 -22.22 2.84
C ASN A 23 -32.16 -23.62 2.69
N TRP A 24 -32.87 -24.54 2.04
CA TRP A 24 -32.37 -25.89 1.77
C TRP A 24 -31.07 -25.83 0.94
N VAL A 25 -31.05 -24.99 -0.11
CA VAL A 25 -29.85 -24.80 -0.96
C VAL A 25 -28.66 -24.27 -0.15
N ILE A 26 -28.90 -23.25 0.70
CA ILE A 26 -27.85 -22.68 1.56
C ILE A 26 -27.33 -23.73 2.55
N GLU A 27 -28.22 -24.43 3.24
CA GLU A 27 -27.85 -25.49 4.20
C GLU A 27 -27.03 -26.60 3.52
N ARG A 28 -27.42 -27.01 2.31
CA ARG A 28 -26.72 -28.05 1.55
C ARG A 28 -25.35 -27.59 1.08
N TRP A 29 -25.24 -26.35 0.61
CA TRP A 29 -23.96 -25.73 0.24
C TRP A 29 -23.01 -25.64 1.44
N VAL A 30 -23.48 -25.09 2.57
CA VAL A 30 -22.67 -24.95 3.80
C VAL A 30 -22.20 -26.33 4.28
N ALA A 31 -23.07 -27.34 4.31
CA ALA A 31 -22.70 -28.70 4.67
C ALA A 31 -21.65 -29.31 3.72
N GLY A 32 -21.72 -29.00 2.42
CA GLY A 32 -20.73 -29.41 1.43
C GLY A 32 -19.36 -28.78 1.67
N VAL A 33 -19.33 -27.46 1.90
CA VAL A 33 -18.11 -26.71 2.23
C VAL A 33 -17.47 -27.23 3.51
N ASP A 34 -18.28 -27.43 4.56
CA ASP A 34 -17.82 -28.03 5.82
C ASP A 34 -17.18 -29.40 5.60
N LYS A 35 -17.86 -30.29 4.87
CA LYS A 35 -17.35 -31.63 4.57
C LYS A 35 -16.02 -31.57 3.82
N PHE A 36 -15.91 -30.69 2.83
CA PHE A 36 -14.68 -30.50 2.05
C PHE A 36 -13.53 -30.00 2.93
N LEU A 37 -13.73 -28.92 3.68
CA LEU A 37 -12.68 -28.30 4.49
C LEU A 37 -12.20 -29.21 5.62
N ASN A 38 -13.10 -29.94 6.27
CA ASN A 38 -12.72 -30.96 7.25
C ASN A 38 -11.91 -32.09 6.64
N LYS A 39 -12.32 -32.58 5.46
CA LYS A 39 -11.56 -33.62 4.77
C LYS A 39 -10.18 -33.10 4.37
N LEU A 40 -10.09 -31.90 3.82
CA LEU A 40 -8.83 -31.24 3.48
C LEU A 40 -7.91 -31.13 4.70
N ARG A 41 -8.43 -30.63 5.84
CA ARG A 41 -7.71 -30.55 7.11
C ARG A 41 -7.19 -31.92 7.57
N SER A 42 -8.02 -32.96 7.48
CA SER A 42 -7.61 -34.32 7.88
C SER A 42 -6.48 -34.89 7.01
N LEU A 43 -6.43 -34.51 5.73
CA LEU A 43 -5.39 -34.95 4.79
C LEU A 43 -4.09 -34.17 4.94
N LEU A 44 -4.19 -32.85 5.17
CA LEU A 44 -3.04 -31.96 5.30
C LEU A 44 -2.40 -32.01 6.70
N GLY A 45 -3.17 -32.42 7.71
CA GLY A 45 -2.76 -32.39 9.11
C GLY A 45 -2.88 -30.99 9.75
N PRO A 46 -2.55 -30.89 11.05
CA PRO A 46 -2.75 -29.65 11.82
C PRO A 46 -1.74 -28.55 11.47
N ASN A 47 -0.58 -28.88 10.90
CA ASN A 47 0.52 -27.95 10.70
C ASN A 47 0.40 -27.08 9.44
N LYS A 48 -0.57 -27.37 8.56
CA LYS A 48 -0.78 -26.57 7.35
C LYS A 48 -1.72 -25.41 7.65
N LEU A 49 -1.37 -24.20 7.23
CA LEU A 49 -2.24 -23.04 7.37
C LEU A 49 -3.29 -23.07 6.27
N ILE A 50 -4.56 -22.91 6.64
CA ILE A 50 -5.67 -22.85 5.69
C ILE A 50 -6.43 -21.56 5.93
N VAL A 51 -6.45 -20.67 4.95
CA VAL A 51 -7.27 -19.46 4.92
C VAL A 51 -8.18 -19.55 3.71
N ILE A 52 -9.44 -19.19 3.88
CA ILE A 52 -10.44 -19.30 2.82
C ILE A 52 -11.13 -17.96 2.60
N ASN A 53 -11.45 -17.68 1.34
CA ASN A 53 -12.41 -16.66 0.96
C ASN A 53 -13.71 -17.38 0.58
N THR A 54 -14.72 -17.36 1.45
CA THR A 54 -16.01 -18.03 1.21
C THR A 54 -17.10 -17.08 0.76
N GLY A 55 -16.83 -15.78 0.68
CA GLY A 55 -17.86 -14.75 0.50
C GLY A 55 -18.87 -14.68 1.67
N SER A 56 -18.63 -15.40 2.76
CA SER A 56 -19.43 -15.39 4.00
C SER A 56 -18.51 -15.27 5.22
N GLN A 57 -19.05 -14.81 6.34
CA GLN A 57 -18.31 -14.77 7.61
C GLN A 57 -18.47 -16.07 8.42
N ASP A 58 -19.12 -17.07 7.84
CA ASP A 58 -19.36 -18.34 8.50
C ASP A 58 -18.09 -19.18 8.46
N LEU A 59 -17.42 -19.28 9.62
CA LEU A 59 -16.40 -20.28 9.77
C LEU A 59 -17.03 -21.68 9.65
N PRO A 60 -16.34 -22.62 8.99
CA PRO A 60 -16.70 -24.01 9.04
C PRO A 60 -16.66 -24.54 10.49
N THR A 61 -16.89 -25.83 10.67
CA THR A 61 -16.68 -26.51 11.96
C THR A 61 -15.38 -26.04 12.64
N ALA A 62 -15.42 -25.85 13.96
CA ALA A 62 -14.30 -25.29 14.72
C ALA A 62 -12.97 -25.98 14.40
N SER A 63 -11.91 -25.19 14.24
CA SER A 63 -10.54 -25.62 13.92
C SER A 63 -10.32 -26.28 12.54
N ALA A 64 -11.28 -26.24 11.62
CA ALA A 64 -11.04 -26.72 10.25
C ALA A 64 -10.08 -25.81 9.48
N VAL A 65 -10.16 -24.49 9.69
CA VAL A 65 -9.34 -23.47 9.02
C VAL A 65 -8.73 -22.50 10.03
N ASN A 66 -7.62 -21.88 9.65
CA ASN A 66 -6.92 -20.87 10.43
C ASN A 66 -7.63 -19.50 10.36
N GLY A 67 -8.43 -19.24 9.35
CA GLY A 67 -9.33 -18.09 9.35
C GLY A 67 -9.86 -17.75 7.96
N LEU A 68 -10.32 -16.51 7.82
CA LEU A 68 -11.05 -16.02 6.65
C LEU A 68 -10.34 -14.85 5.98
N TYR A 69 -10.44 -14.78 4.67
CA TYR A 69 -10.09 -13.61 3.87
C TYR A 69 -11.38 -12.84 3.57
N PHE A 70 -11.55 -11.67 4.19
CA PHE A 70 -12.71 -10.79 4.02
C PHE A 70 -12.47 -9.87 2.82
N GLU A 71 -12.93 -10.30 1.65
CA GLU A 71 -12.75 -9.57 0.40
C GLU A 71 -13.69 -8.37 0.27
N ASN A 72 -13.25 -7.35 -0.47
CA ASN A 72 -14.11 -6.27 -0.96
C ASN A 72 -14.74 -5.42 0.14
N THR A 73 -14.06 -5.24 1.27
CA THR A 73 -14.56 -4.41 2.36
C THR A 73 -14.35 -2.92 2.03
N GLY A 74 -15.38 -2.23 1.56
CA GLY A 74 -15.32 -0.80 1.19
C GLY A 74 -15.54 0.18 2.35
N GLY A 75 -15.62 -0.34 3.58
CA GLY A 75 -16.00 0.43 4.77
C GLY A 75 -16.71 -0.44 5.81
N LEU A 76 -17.40 0.21 6.75
CA LEU A 76 -18.20 -0.42 7.80
C LEU A 76 -19.68 -0.46 7.41
N PHE A 77 -20.26 -1.66 7.48
CA PHE A 77 -21.70 -1.86 7.40
C PHE A 77 -22.34 -1.78 8.79
N ASN A 78 -21.74 -2.47 9.77
CA ASN A 78 -22.22 -2.51 11.14
C ASN A 78 -21.06 -2.79 12.10
N TRP A 79 -20.63 -1.75 12.81
CA TRP A 79 -19.52 -1.85 13.77
C TRP A 79 -19.80 -2.83 14.91
N ASP A 80 -21.02 -2.82 15.47
CA ASP A 80 -21.36 -3.69 16.60
C ASP A 80 -21.38 -5.15 16.21
N TYR A 81 -21.84 -5.46 14.99
CA TYR A 81 -21.78 -6.80 14.45
C TYR A 81 -20.32 -7.28 14.31
N ASP A 82 -19.47 -6.52 13.63
CA ASP A 82 -18.04 -6.84 13.45
C ASP A 82 -17.34 -7.02 14.81
N LYS A 83 -17.56 -6.09 15.75
CA LYS A 83 -17.02 -6.13 17.11
C LYS A 83 -17.39 -7.39 17.87
N ASN A 84 -18.63 -7.86 17.71
CA ASN A 84 -19.12 -9.02 18.45
C ASN A 84 -18.74 -10.35 17.79
N ILE A 85 -18.61 -10.40 16.47
CA ILE A 85 -18.32 -11.64 15.73
C ILE A 85 -16.82 -11.96 15.71
N MET A 86 -15.93 -10.98 15.59
CA MET A 86 -14.49 -11.22 15.41
C MET A 86 -13.85 -12.05 16.55
N PRO A 87 -14.09 -11.76 17.86
CA PRO A 87 -13.57 -12.59 18.94
C PRO A 87 -14.07 -14.04 18.88
N GLN A 88 -15.31 -14.26 18.43
CA GLN A 88 -15.89 -15.60 18.28
C GLN A 88 -15.18 -16.35 17.15
N LEU A 89 -14.95 -15.69 16.01
CA LEU A 89 -14.23 -16.28 14.88
C LEU A 89 -12.80 -16.66 15.28
N HIS A 90 -12.09 -15.76 15.97
CA HIS A 90 -10.73 -16.03 16.47
C HIS A 90 -10.69 -17.25 17.40
N SER A 91 -11.67 -17.37 18.31
CA SER A 91 -11.75 -18.50 19.24
C SER A 91 -12.06 -19.85 18.57
N ARG A 92 -12.74 -19.82 17.42
CA ARG A 92 -13.14 -21.02 16.66
C ARG A 92 -12.10 -21.46 15.63
N ALA A 93 -11.19 -20.58 15.25
CA ALA A 93 -10.17 -20.85 14.24
C ALA A 93 -9.09 -21.83 14.75
N ALA A 94 -8.49 -22.57 13.81
CA ALA A 94 -7.27 -23.32 14.05
C ALA A 94 -6.13 -22.35 14.38
N GLN A 95 -5.22 -22.78 15.25
CA GLN A 95 -4.08 -21.96 15.65
C GLN A 95 -2.92 -22.08 14.65
N PRO A 96 -2.19 -20.99 14.34
CA PRO A 96 -2.53 -19.60 14.69
C PRO A 96 -3.72 -19.07 13.86
N PRO A 97 -4.55 -18.17 14.43
CA PRO A 97 -5.65 -17.55 13.68
C PRO A 97 -5.10 -16.58 12.63
N ILE A 98 -5.65 -16.63 11.42
CA ILE A 98 -5.23 -15.83 10.26
C ILE A 98 -6.48 -15.29 9.59
N PHE A 99 -6.82 -14.05 9.92
CA PHE A 99 -7.91 -13.31 9.30
C PHE A 99 -7.33 -12.15 8.52
N THR A 100 -7.75 -11.97 7.28
CA THR A 100 -7.28 -10.88 6.43
C THR A 100 -8.44 -9.96 6.10
N LEU A 101 -8.29 -8.67 6.39
CA LEU A 101 -9.19 -7.62 5.93
C LEU A 101 -8.65 -7.09 4.61
N ASN A 102 -9.32 -7.43 3.51
CA ASN A 102 -9.07 -6.82 2.22
C ASN A 102 -10.01 -5.63 2.05
N ASN A 103 -9.43 -4.44 2.15
CA ASN A 103 -10.14 -3.19 2.04
C ASN A 103 -10.07 -2.67 0.62
N LYS A 104 -11.11 -1.98 0.15
CA LYS A 104 -11.10 -1.34 -1.17
C LYS A 104 -11.60 0.09 -1.12
N THR A 105 -11.12 0.94 -2.04
CA THR A 105 -11.81 2.20 -2.30
C THR A 105 -13.12 1.90 -3.03
N ASP A 106 -14.26 2.32 -2.49
CA ASP A 106 -15.55 2.14 -3.14
C ASP A 106 -15.77 3.24 -4.20
N PRO A 107 -16.06 2.88 -5.47
CA PRO A 107 -16.37 3.87 -6.52
C PRO A 107 -17.63 4.68 -6.23
N SER A 108 -18.53 4.17 -5.38
CA SER A 108 -19.77 4.85 -4.98
C SER A 108 -19.52 5.90 -3.90
N ASN A 109 -18.34 5.91 -3.26
CA ASN A 109 -18.02 6.92 -2.26
C ASN A 109 -17.69 8.25 -2.96
N PRO A 110 -18.44 9.33 -2.69
CA PRO A 110 -18.23 10.63 -3.34
C PRO A 110 -16.89 11.31 -2.98
N THR A 111 -16.22 10.85 -1.93
CA THR A 111 -14.90 11.35 -1.50
C THR A 111 -13.73 10.53 -2.06
N SER A 112 -14.03 9.42 -2.75
CA SER A 112 -13.03 8.58 -3.41
C SER A 112 -12.31 9.37 -4.49
N LYS A 113 -11.00 9.13 -4.65
CA LYS A 113 -10.21 9.78 -5.71
C LYS A 113 -10.38 9.14 -7.09
N GLY A 114 -11.24 8.12 -7.21
CA GLY A 114 -11.57 7.53 -8.49
C GLY A 114 -10.50 6.58 -9.03
N VAL A 115 -10.80 5.92 -10.15
CA VAL A 115 -9.80 5.22 -10.98
C VAL A 115 -8.64 6.17 -11.23
N GLY A 116 -7.41 5.73 -10.99
CA GLY A 116 -6.24 6.57 -11.23
C GLY A 116 -5.77 7.33 -9.98
N GLY A 117 -6.70 7.83 -9.17
CA GLY A 117 -6.37 8.64 -7.99
C GLY A 117 -6.27 7.84 -6.69
N SER A 118 -6.79 6.62 -6.70
CA SER A 118 -7.16 5.85 -5.52
C SER A 118 -6.01 5.35 -4.63
N LYS A 119 -4.81 5.14 -5.18
CA LYS A 119 -3.61 4.92 -4.34
C LYS A 119 -3.35 6.05 -3.35
N ASN A 120 -3.87 7.24 -3.64
CA ASN A 120 -3.77 8.41 -2.78
C ASN A 120 -4.96 8.54 -1.81
N ASP A 121 -5.88 7.58 -1.75
CA ASP A 121 -6.99 7.55 -0.79
C ASP A 121 -6.50 7.10 0.59
N PHE A 122 -5.62 7.89 1.19
CA PHE A 122 -5.00 7.59 2.48
C PHE A 122 -6.01 7.35 3.60
N ILE A 123 -7.20 7.97 3.53
CA ILE A 123 -8.29 7.72 4.50
C ILE A 123 -8.73 6.25 4.45
N TYR A 124 -8.91 5.68 3.25
CA TYR A 124 -9.27 4.26 3.12
C TYR A 124 -8.18 3.34 3.63
N MET A 125 -6.92 3.64 3.28
CA MET A 125 -5.76 2.91 3.77
C MET A 125 -5.72 2.93 5.30
N ARG A 126 -5.73 4.12 5.92
CA ARG A 126 -5.62 4.28 7.37
C ARG A 126 -6.81 3.69 8.12
N PHE A 127 -8.02 3.88 7.61
CA PHE A 127 -9.21 3.33 8.24
C PHE A 127 -9.23 1.80 8.19
N GLY A 128 -8.90 1.21 7.04
CA GLY A 128 -8.77 -0.23 6.88
C GLY A 128 -7.69 -0.82 7.78
N LEU A 129 -6.49 -0.23 7.76
CA LEU A 129 -5.37 -0.65 8.60
C LEU A 129 -5.74 -0.55 10.09
N ALA A 130 -6.32 0.57 10.52
CA ALA A 130 -6.72 0.76 11.91
C ALA A 130 -7.75 -0.28 12.37
N ARG A 131 -8.76 -0.58 11.54
CA ARG A 131 -9.72 -1.66 11.81
C ARG A 131 -9.05 -3.03 11.92
N ALA A 132 -8.17 -3.36 10.98
CA ALA A 132 -7.43 -4.62 11.01
C ALA A 132 -6.62 -4.75 12.31
N MET A 133 -5.94 -3.69 12.73
CA MET A 133 -5.17 -3.67 13.99
C MET A 133 -6.06 -3.77 15.24
N LEU A 134 -7.23 -3.10 15.25
CA LEU A 134 -8.21 -3.22 16.34
C LEU A 134 -8.66 -4.68 16.52
N PHE A 135 -8.91 -5.40 15.44
CA PHE A 135 -9.34 -6.80 15.48
C PHE A 135 -8.21 -7.83 15.54
N GLY A 136 -6.96 -7.44 15.24
CA GLY A 136 -5.83 -8.36 15.15
C GLY A 136 -5.84 -9.19 13.88
N GLN A 137 -6.07 -8.53 12.74
CA GLN A 137 -6.14 -9.09 11.40
C GLN A 137 -4.92 -8.66 10.58
N TYR A 138 -4.61 -9.44 9.55
CA TYR A 138 -3.79 -9.00 8.43
C TYR A 138 -4.57 -7.97 7.60
N PHE A 139 -3.86 -7.04 6.99
CA PHE A 139 -4.44 -5.99 6.17
C PHE A 139 -3.95 -6.10 4.73
N ASP A 140 -4.87 -5.86 3.82
CA ASP A 140 -4.64 -5.78 2.39
C ASP A 140 -5.50 -4.63 1.84
N LEU A 141 -4.97 -3.89 0.87
CA LEU A 141 -5.66 -2.77 0.25
C LEU A 141 -5.67 -2.94 -1.26
N HIS A 142 -6.86 -3.06 -1.83
CA HIS A 142 -7.10 -2.92 -3.25
C HIS A 142 -7.49 -1.49 -3.56
N THR A 143 -6.59 -0.77 -4.20
CA THR A 143 -6.81 0.65 -4.44
C THR A 143 -7.90 0.91 -5.47
N TRP A 144 -8.39 -0.03 -6.28
CA TRP A 144 -9.61 0.22 -7.06
C TRP A 144 -10.29 -1.05 -7.59
N GLU A 145 -11.23 -1.61 -6.81
CA GLU A 145 -12.00 -2.83 -7.13
C GLU A 145 -11.19 -3.86 -7.96
N SER A 146 -11.82 -4.54 -8.92
CA SER A 146 -11.19 -5.49 -9.85
C SER A 146 -10.24 -4.83 -10.85
N GLY A 147 -10.22 -3.49 -10.91
CA GLY A 147 -9.43 -2.71 -11.83
C GLY A 147 -7.95 -2.61 -11.45
N GLU A 148 -7.60 -2.68 -10.17
CA GLU A 148 -6.21 -2.49 -9.70
C GLU A 148 -5.58 -3.73 -9.03
N HIS A 149 -6.11 -4.94 -9.25
CA HIS A 149 -5.58 -6.19 -8.69
C HIS A 149 -4.18 -6.59 -9.17
N TYR A 150 -3.60 -5.87 -10.14
CA TYR A 150 -2.31 -6.20 -10.74
C TYR A 150 -1.13 -5.53 -10.05
N TRP A 151 -1.40 -4.59 -9.15
CA TRP A 151 -0.38 -3.73 -8.57
C TRP A 151 -0.48 -3.77 -7.05
N THR A 152 0.67 -3.67 -6.39
CA THR A 152 0.75 -3.64 -4.94
C THR A 152 1.19 -2.24 -4.54
N GLU A 153 0.36 -1.61 -3.72
CA GLU A 153 0.65 -0.29 -3.16
C GLU A 153 1.25 -0.47 -1.77
N TYR A 154 2.25 0.34 -1.46
CA TYR A 154 2.98 0.26 -0.19
C TYR A 154 2.95 1.62 0.51
N TYR A 155 2.76 1.59 1.82
CA TYR A 155 2.53 2.78 2.63
C TYR A 155 3.50 2.86 3.80
N ASP A 156 3.85 4.07 4.22
CA ASP A 156 4.79 4.29 5.32
C ASP A 156 4.36 3.54 6.60
N GLU A 157 3.05 3.44 6.84
CA GLU A 157 2.50 2.74 8.00
C GLU A 157 2.83 1.24 8.04
N PHE A 158 3.14 0.60 6.90
CA PHE A 158 3.43 -0.83 6.84
C PHE A 158 4.80 -1.20 7.40
N ASP A 159 5.73 -0.24 7.47
CA ASP A 159 7.07 -0.42 8.05
C ASP A 159 7.12 -0.11 9.55
N LEU A 160 5.99 0.23 10.17
CA LEU A 160 5.93 0.51 11.61
C LEU A 160 5.96 -0.78 12.44
N ASP A 161 6.86 -0.81 13.43
CA ASP A 161 6.83 -1.81 14.51
C ASP A 161 6.22 -1.21 15.78
N VAL A 162 4.91 -1.40 15.93
CA VAL A 162 4.19 -1.08 17.17
C VAL A 162 4.20 -2.23 18.19
N GLY A 163 4.79 -3.37 17.84
CA GLY A 163 4.91 -4.58 18.64
C GLY A 163 3.58 -5.31 18.89
N TYR A 164 3.39 -5.86 20.08
CA TYR A 164 2.27 -6.77 20.38
C TYR A 164 1.13 -6.08 21.16
N PRO A 165 -0.13 -6.48 20.94
CA PRO A 165 -1.25 -5.90 21.66
C PRO A 165 -1.16 -6.23 23.16
N THR A 166 -1.32 -5.21 24.00
CA THR A 166 -1.24 -5.34 25.48
C THR A 166 -2.60 -5.60 26.12
N GLY A 167 -3.68 -5.53 25.34
CA GLY A 167 -5.04 -5.76 25.79
C GLY A 167 -6.07 -5.73 24.66
N ASN A 168 -7.33 -5.75 25.06
CA ASN A 168 -8.47 -5.58 24.16
C ASN A 168 -8.58 -4.12 23.71
N MET A 169 -9.27 -3.89 22.59
CA MET A 169 -9.66 -2.54 22.18
C MET A 169 -10.64 -1.91 23.18
N TYR A 170 -10.61 -0.58 23.28
CA TYR A 170 -11.43 0.21 24.20
C TYR A 170 -12.04 1.41 23.49
N GLU A 171 -13.30 1.72 23.81
CA GLU A 171 -14.00 2.90 23.28
C GLU A 171 -13.72 4.11 24.18
N VAL A 172 -12.81 4.98 23.76
CA VAL A 172 -12.42 6.18 24.55
C VAL A 172 -13.47 7.29 24.47
N LYS A 173 -14.25 7.28 23.40
CA LYS A 173 -15.30 8.23 23.08
C LYS A 173 -16.25 7.54 22.12
N ARG A 174 -17.52 7.92 22.07
CA ARG A 174 -18.52 7.27 21.21
C ARG A 174 -18.02 7.17 19.76
N GLY A 175 -17.83 5.94 19.28
CA GLY A 175 -17.30 5.59 17.97
C GLY A 175 -15.81 5.95 17.74
N ILE A 176 -15.04 6.23 18.78
CA ILE A 176 -13.58 6.27 18.75
C ILE A 176 -13.04 5.10 19.55
N TRP A 177 -12.36 4.20 18.85
CA TRP A 177 -11.80 2.99 19.43
C TRP A 177 -10.28 3.07 19.40
N VAL A 178 -9.65 2.64 20.49
CA VAL A 178 -8.20 2.50 20.61
C VAL A 178 -7.83 1.06 20.90
N ARG A 179 -6.68 0.61 20.42
CA ARG A 179 -6.00 -0.57 20.94
C ARG A 179 -4.55 -0.25 21.21
N PHE A 180 -4.07 -0.63 22.39
CA PHE A 180 -2.70 -0.40 22.81
C PHE A 180 -1.81 -1.59 22.48
N PHE A 181 -0.57 -1.26 22.14
CA PHE A 181 0.51 -2.18 21.89
C PHE A 181 1.70 -1.79 22.79
N ASP A 182 2.67 -2.69 22.96
CA ASP A 182 3.83 -2.43 23.82
C ASP A 182 4.73 -1.30 23.30
N LYS A 183 4.78 -1.09 21.97
CA LYS A 183 5.52 0.00 21.30
C LYS A 183 4.63 1.05 20.62
N GLY A 184 3.31 1.00 20.78
CA GLY A 184 2.43 1.94 20.09
C GLY A 184 0.96 1.86 20.46
N ALA A 185 0.12 2.50 19.66
CA ALA A 185 -1.32 2.45 19.76
C ALA A 185 -1.94 2.63 18.37
N VAL A 186 -3.15 2.15 18.18
CA VAL A 186 -3.95 2.46 17.00
C VAL A 186 -5.27 3.07 17.43
N ILE A 187 -5.73 4.10 16.72
CA ILE A 187 -7.02 4.75 16.95
C ILE A 187 -7.82 4.69 15.65
N ALA A 188 -9.11 4.34 15.73
CA ALA A 188 -10.03 4.43 14.60
C ALA A 188 -11.27 5.25 14.99
N ASN A 189 -11.68 6.15 14.09
CA ASN A 189 -13.02 6.72 14.12
C ASN A 189 -13.94 5.82 13.31
N VAL A 190 -14.91 5.19 13.94
CA VAL A 190 -15.90 4.30 13.29
C VAL A 190 -17.25 5.00 13.08
N ASN A 191 -17.31 6.32 13.30
CA ASN A 191 -18.49 7.14 13.02
C ASN A 191 -18.51 7.66 11.59
N ASN A 192 -19.69 8.12 11.16
CA ASN A 192 -19.90 8.86 9.92
C ASN A 192 -19.72 10.39 10.08
N THR A 193 -19.03 10.82 11.14
CA THR A 193 -18.74 12.24 11.40
C THR A 193 -17.30 12.44 11.82
N ASN A 194 -16.70 13.53 11.37
CA ASN A 194 -15.40 13.98 11.83
C ASN A 194 -15.40 14.13 13.35
N THR A 195 -14.44 13.49 14.01
CA THR A 195 -14.39 13.43 15.47
C THR A 195 -12.98 13.68 15.95
N THR A 196 -12.82 14.66 16.85
CA THR A 196 -11.55 14.95 17.51
C THR A 196 -11.36 14.04 18.71
N VAL A 197 -10.21 13.37 18.73
CA VAL A 197 -9.67 12.58 19.85
C VAL A 197 -8.45 13.30 20.44
N THR A 198 -8.28 13.21 21.75
CA THR A 198 -7.21 13.85 22.52
C THR A 198 -6.41 12.84 23.33
N ASP A 199 -5.15 13.15 23.65
CA ASP A 199 -4.32 12.33 24.54
C ASP A 199 -4.95 12.20 25.94
N ALA A 200 -5.66 13.22 26.41
CA ALA A 200 -6.38 13.18 27.68
C ALA A 200 -7.48 12.09 27.70
N GLU A 201 -8.19 11.90 26.58
CA GLU A 201 -9.16 10.80 26.42
C GLU A 201 -8.47 9.44 26.29
N LEU A 202 -7.26 9.37 25.73
CA LEU A 202 -6.49 8.13 25.72
C LEU A 202 -6.00 7.74 27.12
N ARG A 203 -5.59 8.71 27.94
CA ARG A 203 -5.09 8.48 29.31
C ARG A 203 -6.12 7.85 30.25
N SER A 204 -7.41 8.00 29.97
CA SER A 204 -8.47 7.36 30.75
C SER A 204 -8.72 5.90 30.35
N ALA A 205 -8.16 5.46 29.22
CA ALA A 205 -8.33 4.11 28.72
C ALA A 205 -7.45 3.10 29.47
N PRO A 206 -7.96 1.91 29.81
CA PRO A 206 -7.15 0.82 30.35
C PRO A 206 -6.02 0.45 29.37
N GLY A 207 -4.80 0.30 29.90
CA GLY A 207 -3.63 -0.08 29.10
C GLY A 207 -2.89 1.09 28.45
N TYR A 208 -3.33 2.34 28.66
CA TYR A 208 -2.56 3.50 28.22
C TYR A 208 -1.15 3.47 28.82
N ALA A 209 -0.14 3.54 27.95
CA ALA A 209 1.26 3.50 28.33
C ALA A 209 2.08 4.51 27.50
N GLY A 210 1.48 5.66 27.21
CA GLY A 210 2.10 6.77 26.49
C GLY A 210 3.19 7.50 27.32
N PRO A 211 3.65 8.68 26.85
CA PRO A 211 3.15 9.43 25.70
C PRO A 211 3.33 8.69 24.38
N TYR A 212 2.57 9.11 23.37
CA TYR A 212 2.62 8.57 22.01
C TYR A 212 2.95 9.68 21.01
N TRP A 213 3.45 9.29 19.84
CA TRP A 213 3.81 10.18 18.74
C TRP A 213 3.14 9.73 17.46
N ARG A 214 2.81 10.69 16.61
CA ARG A 214 2.62 10.40 15.19
C ARG A 214 4.02 10.21 14.62
N PHE A 215 4.27 9.11 13.92
CA PHE A 215 5.56 8.93 13.24
C PHE A 215 5.73 10.02 12.17
N GLN A 216 6.97 10.29 11.76
CA GLN A 216 7.27 11.18 10.64
C GLN A 216 7.27 10.37 9.34
N GLY A 217 6.27 10.58 8.49
CA GLY A 217 6.05 9.88 7.23
C GLY A 217 6.24 10.77 6.00
N GLY A 218 6.49 10.14 4.84
CA GLY A 218 6.71 10.80 3.56
C GLY A 218 5.44 10.99 2.73
N GLN A 219 4.49 10.08 2.79
CA GLN A 219 3.35 10.05 1.85
C GLN A 219 2.21 10.99 2.27
N ASP A 220 1.93 11.08 3.58
CA ASP A 220 0.98 12.04 4.18
C ASP A 220 1.60 12.78 5.38
N PRO A 221 2.53 13.74 5.15
CA PRO A 221 3.22 14.46 6.23
C PRO A 221 2.31 15.35 7.08
N ALA A 222 1.08 15.64 6.65
CA ALA A 222 0.11 16.36 7.48
C ALA A 222 -0.43 15.45 8.59
N MET A 223 -0.70 14.19 8.24
CA MET A 223 -1.10 13.15 9.18
C MET A 223 0.09 12.67 10.02
N ASN A 224 1.19 12.28 9.37
CA ASN A 224 2.34 11.63 9.99
C ASN A 224 3.49 12.64 10.10
N ASN A 225 3.39 13.55 11.06
CA ASN A 225 4.25 14.73 11.13
C ASN A 225 5.35 14.68 12.20
N GLY A 226 5.58 13.52 12.83
CA GLY A 226 6.60 13.34 13.86
C GLY A 226 6.28 13.94 15.24
N GLN A 227 5.18 14.68 15.38
CA GLN A 227 4.86 15.37 16.63
C GLN A 227 4.30 14.41 17.68
N GLN A 228 4.57 14.71 18.94
CA GLN A 228 3.90 14.07 20.07
C GLN A 228 2.38 14.24 19.92
N PHE A 229 1.65 13.16 20.14
CA PHE A 229 0.20 13.14 20.03
C PHE A 229 -0.41 13.96 21.17
N ASN A 230 -1.20 14.97 20.79
CA ASN A 230 -1.98 15.78 21.72
C ASN A 230 -3.47 15.73 21.36
N SER A 231 -3.79 16.02 20.09
CA SER A 231 -5.13 15.86 19.54
C SER A 231 -5.07 15.65 18.04
N LEU A 232 -6.12 15.01 17.50
CA LEU A 232 -6.28 14.81 16.07
C LEU A 232 -7.77 14.66 15.73
N THR A 233 -8.20 15.31 14.65
CA THR A 233 -9.53 15.09 14.08
C THR A 233 -9.43 13.97 13.05
N LEU A 234 -10.08 12.85 13.35
CA LEU A 234 -10.22 11.72 12.43
C LEU A 234 -11.50 11.92 11.62
N ASN A 235 -11.39 11.78 10.29
CA ASN A 235 -12.52 12.00 9.40
C ASN A 235 -13.58 10.89 9.55
N GLY A 236 -14.80 11.18 9.13
CA GLY A 236 -15.86 10.20 9.04
C GLY A 236 -17.00 10.70 8.17
N HIS A 237 -17.51 9.82 7.31
CA HIS A 237 -18.70 10.06 6.50
C HIS A 237 -19.41 8.75 6.18
N SER A 238 -20.61 8.86 5.61
CA SER A 238 -21.35 7.71 5.09
C SER A 238 -21.85 7.96 3.67
N PHE A 239 -22.01 6.89 2.91
CA PHE A 239 -22.57 6.93 1.56
C PHE A 239 -23.43 5.69 1.31
N THR A 240 -24.25 5.73 0.27
CA THR A 240 -25.02 4.57 -0.20
C THR A 240 -24.13 3.75 -1.14
N GLY A 241 -23.69 2.58 -0.68
CA GLY A 241 -22.86 1.67 -1.45
C GLY A 241 -23.65 0.54 -2.13
N TYR A 242 -22.94 -0.53 -2.48
CA TYR A 242 -23.51 -1.71 -3.12
C TYR A 242 -24.74 -2.26 -2.37
N GLY A 243 -25.79 -2.64 -3.11
CA GLY A 243 -27.02 -3.19 -2.53
C GLY A 243 -27.86 -2.18 -1.75
N ASN A 244 -27.68 -0.87 -1.99
CA ASN A 244 -28.32 0.22 -1.25
C ASN A 244 -28.00 0.24 0.26
N ALA A 245 -26.88 -0.35 0.65
CA ALA A 245 -26.44 -0.34 2.03
C ALA A 245 -25.83 1.03 2.40
N THR A 246 -26.08 1.48 3.62
CA THR A 246 -25.33 2.61 4.19
C THR A 246 -23.95 2.12 4.63
N ILE A 247 -22.90 2.66 4.02
CA ILE A 247 -21.51 2.35 4.33
C ILE A 247 -20.91 3.53 5.07
N ILE A 248 -20.17 3.25 6.14
CA ILE A 248 -19.39 4.24 6.89
C ILE A 248 -17.92 4.09 6.52
N VAL A 249 -17.28 5.19 6.15
CA VAL A 249 -15.83 5.29 6.03
C VAL A 249 -15.35 6.30 7.04
N GLY A 250 -14.56 5.81 7.98
CA GLY A 250 -13.90 6.62 8.99
C GLY A 250 -12.47 6.97 8.59
N ASP A 251 -11.64 7.22 9.60
CA ASP A 251 -10.20 7.42 9.47
C ASP A 251 -9.51 6.74 10.66
N GLY A 252 -8.21 6.55 10.56
CA GLY A 252 -7.40 5.94 11.60
C GLY A 252 -6.05 6.58 11.74
N VAL A 253 -5.39 6.35 12.87
CA VAL A 253 -3.99 6.74 13.07
C VAL A 253 -3.25 5.65 13.82
N VAL A 254 -2.06 5.31 13.34
CA VAL A 254 -1.10 4.49 14.08
C VAL A 254 -0.14 5.43 14.80
N LEU A 255 0.03 5.21 16.10
CA LEU A 255 0.91 5.97 16.97
C LEU A 255 2.03 5.09 17.48
N VAL A 256 3.22 5.69 17.64
CA VAL A 256 4.43 5.03 18.13
C VAL A 256 4.82 5.56 19.51
N LYS A 257 5.46 4.74 20.33
CA LYS A 257 5.90 5.09 21.69
C LYS A 257 7.26 5.78 21.74
N THR A 258 7.99 5.78 20.63
CA THR A 258 9.24 6.52 20.46
C THR A 258 9.12 7.31 19.18
N PRO A 259 9.60 8.57 19.11
CA PRO A 259 9.68 9.29 17.85
C PRO A 259 10.42 8.46 16.80
N GLN A 260 9.80 8.30 15.63
CA GLN A 260 10.33 7.50 14.53
C GLN A 260 10.09 8.22 13.21
N THR A 261 11.07 8.15 12.32
CA THR A 261 10.93 8.53 10.91
C THR A 261 10.84 7.26 10.11
N VAL A 262 9.74 7.09 9.38
CA VAL A 262 9.47 5.90 8.57
C VAL A 262 8.99 6.38 7.21
N VAL A 263 9.75 6.04 6.18
CA VAL A 263 9.49 6.43 4.80
C VAL A 263 9.60 5.18 3.97
N ALA A 264 8.48 4.74 3.39
CA ALA A 264 8.46 3.65 2.44
C ALA A 264 9.33 4.01 1.22
N ASP A 265 9.95 2.99 0.60
CA ASP A 265 10.65 3.15 -0.67
C ASP A 265 9.72 3.84 -1.69
N MET A 266 10.19 4.96 -2.24
CA MET A 266 9.42 5.72 -3.22
C MET A 266 9.84 5.29 -4.62
N VAL A 267 8.94 4.72 -5.40
CA VAL A 267 9.17 4.37 -6.79
C VAL A 267 8.36 5.31 -7.69
N ILE A 268 9.05 5.97 -8.62
CA ILE A 268 8.45 6.73 -9.71
C ILE A 268 8.65 5.91 -10.98
N ASP A 269 7.56 5.42 -11.51
CA ASP A 269 7.56 4.51 -12.65
C ASP A 269 7.08 5.26 -13.91
N ASN A 270 7.31 4.66 -15.08
CA ASN A 270 6.80 5.16 -16.35
C ASN A 270 5.27 5.09 -16.45
N VAL A 271 4.62 4.27 -15.62
CA VAL A 271 3.17 4.21 -15.48
C VAL A 271 2.72 4.52 -14.05
N ARG A 272 1.50 5.02 -13.95
CA ARG A 272 0.91 5.49 -12.69
C ARG A 272 0.67 4.38 -11.69
N SER A 273 0.22 3.23 -12.16
CA SER A 273 -0.11 2.04 -11.37
C SER A 273 1.08 1.40 -10.64
N ALA A 274 2.30 1.59 -11.12
CA ALA A 274 3.52 1.11 -10.46
C ALA A 274 4.28 2.23 -9.73
N THR A 275 3.73 3.44 -9.71
CA THR A 275 4.29 4.58 -8.99
C THR A 275 3.71 4.62 -7.57
N THR A 276 4.55 4.85 -6.56
CA THR A 276 4.14 4.95 -5.14
C THR A 276 3.05 6.01 -4.90
N ALA A 277 2.19 5.77 -3.91
CA ALA A 277 1.23 6.74 -3.40
C ALA A 277 1.87 8.10 -3.04
N GLY A 278 1.12 9.19 -3.25
CA GLY A 278 1.56 10.56 -3.01
C GLY A 278 2.38 11.19 -4.12
N SER A 279 2.86 10.41 -5.11
CA SER A 279 3.68 10.90 -6.22
C SER A 279 3.05 10.66 -7.61
N PRO A 280 3.28 11.56 -8.59
CA PRO A 280 2.89 11.35 -9.98
C PRO A 280 3.85 10.40 -10.70
N ALA A 281 3.37 9.75 -11.77
CA ALA A 281 4.21 8.97 -12.67
C ALA A 281 5.22 9.85 -13.43
N ALA A 282 6.18 9.23 -14.10
CA ALA A 282 7.12 9.92 -14.98
C ALA A 282 6.40 10.68 -16.11
N SER A 283 7.02 11.76 -16.58
CA SER A 283 6.57 12.51 -17.77
C SER A 283 7.62 12.43 -18.87
N PHE A 284 7.15 12.41 -20.12
CA PHE A 284 7.97 12.16 -21.30
C PHE A 284 7.86 13.31 -22.30
N SER A 285 8.99 13.69 -22.91
CA SER A 285 9.08 14.67 -23.99
C SER A 285 9.91 14.11 -25.14
N GLY A 286 9.57 14.49 -26.38
CA GLY A 286 10.10 13.87 -27.60
C GLY A 286 9.34 12.58 -27.97
N SER A 287 9.84 11.87 -28.97
CA SER A 287 9.21 10.62 -29.43
C SER A 287 9.61 9.43 -28.55
N TRP A 288 8.66 8.85 -27.83
CA TRP A 288 8.83 7.61 -27.06
C TRP A 288 7.85 6.54 -27.53
N GLN A 289 8.31 5.30 -27.56
CA GLN A 289 7.49 4.12 -27.81
C GLN A 289 7.27 3.36 -26.51
N GLN A 290 6.01 3.13 -26.17
CA GLN A 290 5.61 2.25 -25.08
C GLN A 290 5.68 0.79 -25.53
N VAL A 291 6.26 -0.09 -24.70
CA VAL A 291 6.38 -1.52 -25.04
C VAL A 291 6.00 -2.41 -23.87
N CYS A 292 5.37 -3.53 -24.22
CA CYS A 292 5.17 -4.69 -23.36
C CYS A 292 5.94 -5.83 -23.99
N GLU A 293 7.24 -5.89 -23.72
CA GLU A 293 8.05 -6.96 -24.26
C GLU A 293 7.75 -8.26 -23.49
N GLU A 294 7.31 -9.31 -24.20
CA GLU A 294 7.02 -10.62 -23.60
C GLU A 294 8.32 -11.34 -23.25
N GLY A 295 8.95 -10.96 -22.13
CA GLY A 295 10.31 -11.39 -21.81
C GLY A 295 10.66 -11.41 -20.33
N GLY A 296 9.76 -11.83 -19.44
CA GLY A 296 10.10 -12.02 -18.02
C GLY A 296 10.54 -10.73 -17.30
N SER A 297 11.30 -10.90 -16.21
CA SER A 297 11.64 -9.94 -15.14
C SER A 297 12.51 -8.72 -15.54
N GLN A 298 12.36 -8.18 -16.75
CA GLN A 298 13.26 -7.14 -17.26
C GLN A 298 12.74 -5.72 -17.06
N TYR A 299 11.43 -5.49 -16.97
CA TYR A 299 10.87 -4.21 -16.54
C TYR A 299 10.42 -4.25 -15.08
N TYR A 300 10.33 -3.10 -14.42
CA TYR A 300 9.98 -3.02 -13.00
C TYR A 300 8.51 -3.37 -12.73
N THR A 301 7.57 -2.85 -13.54
CA THR A 301 6.14 -3.10 -13.31
C THR A 301 5.82 -4.60 -13.30
N LEU A 302 5.06 -5.04 -12.28
CA LEU A 302 4.76 -6.46 -12.05
C LEU A 302 4.04 -7.13 -13.21
N ARG A 303 3.30 -6.34 -14.01
CA ARG A 303 2.53 -6.83 -15.14
C ARG A 303 2.23 -5.73 -16.14
N CYS A 304 2.51 -5.99 -17.41
CA CYS A 304 1.89 -5.21 -18.48
C CYS A 304 0.39 -5.52 -18.56
N ALA A 305 -0.41 -4.45 -18.52
CA ALA A 305 -1.84 -4.50 -18.71
C ALA A 305 -2.27 -3.26 -19.52
N SER A 306 -1.93 -3.20 -20.81
CA SER A 306 -2.25 -2.03 -21.65
C SER A 306 -3.74 -1.69 -21.71
N TRP A 307 -4.62 -2.66 -21.45
CA TRP A 307 -6.08 -2.47 -21.35
C TRP A 307 -6.54 -1.92 -20.00
N VAL A 308 -5.64 -1.81 -19.01
CA VAL A 308 -5.92 -1.24 -17.67
C VAL A 308 -4.88 -0.16 -17.37
N ASP A 309 -5.31 1.10 -17.34
CA ASP A 309 -4.44 2.27 -17.05
C ASP A 309 -3.28 2.49 -18.04
N ASN A 310 -3.36 1.93 -19.26
CA ASN A 310 -2.26 1.96 -20.24
C ASN A 310 -0.93 1.51 -19.61
N SER A 311 -0.97 0.44 -18.80
CA SER A 311 0.20 -0.05 -18.08
C SER A 311 1.14 -0.79 -19.03
N TYR A 312 2.21 -0.12 -19.46
CA TYR A 312 3.29 -0.65 -20.28
C TYR A 312 4.54 -0.92 -19.44
N GLY A 313 5.35 -1.90 -19.88
CA GLY A 313 6.55 -2.33 -19.19
C GLY A 313 7.62 -1.25 -19.10
N MET A 314 7.90 -0.57 -20.21
CA MET A 314 8.92 0.48 -20.29
C MET A 314 8.67 1.39 -21.49
N HIS A 315 9.40 2.51 -21.56
CA HIS A 315 9.45 3.40 -22.72
C HIS A 315 10.82 3.33 -23.41
N LEU A 316 10.80 3.28 -24.74
CA LEU A 316 11.98 3.23 -25.59
C LEU A 316 12.06 4.48 -26.49
N THR A 317 13.26 4.97 -26.77
CA THR A 317 13.45 6.03 -27.76
C THR A 317 14.76 5.95 -28.52
N THR A 318 14.71 6.30 -29.81
CA THR A 318 15.88 6.61 -30.64
C THR A 318 15.98 8.10 -30.98
N ASP A 319 15.00 8.91 -30.54
CA ASP A 319 15.02 10.37 -30.67
C ASP A 319 16.07 10.93 -29.71
N ARG A 320 17.04 11.69 -30.23
CA ARG A 320 18.17 12.27 -29.46
C ARG A 320 17.85 13.61 -28.80
N SER A 321 16.62 14.08 -28.93
CA SER A 321 16.09 15.25 -28.23
C SER A 321 15.11 14.88 -27.11
N ALA A 322 14.79 13.60 -26.98
CA ALA A 322 13.83 13.09 -26.01
C ALA A 322 14.35 13.13 -24.56
N THR A 323 13.41 13.30 -23.63
CA THR A 323 13.68 13.23 -22.19
C THR A 323 12.58 12.48 -21.44
N ALA A 324 12.95 11.80 -20.36
CA ALA A 324 12.02 11.22 -19.39
C ALA A 324 12.31 11.83 -18.01
N THR A 325 11.28 12.30 -17.31
CA THR A 325 11.41 13.08 -16.08
C THR A 325 10.63 12.43 -14.95
N PHE A 326 11.33 12.04 -13.89
CA PHE A 326 10.83 11.38 -12.69
C PHE A 326 10.87 12.36 -11.53
N ARG A 327 9.72 12.70 -10.94
CA ARG A 327 9.61 13.70 -9.86
C ARG A 327 8.89 13.13 -8.63
N PRO A 328 9.63 12.61 -7.63
CA PRO A 328 9.00 12.20 -6.39
C PRO A 328 8.49 13.42 -5.60
N LYS A 329 7.40 13.22 -4.84
CA LYS A 329 7.00 14.17 -3.81
C LYS A 329 7.68 13.81 -2.49
N ILE A 330 8.81 14.46 -2.20
CA ILE A 330 9.58 14.21 -0.97
C ILE A 330 8.79 14.77 0.22
N GLY A 331 8.34 13.89 1.13
CA GLY A 331 7.64 14.33 2.35
C GLY A 331 8.54 14.56 3.56
N VAL A 332 9.71 13.91 3.58
CA VAL A 332 10.70 14.02 4.65
C VAL A 332 12.02 14.50 4.06
N SER A 333 12.57 15.60 4.57
CA SER A 333 13.90 16.04 4.16
C SER A 333 14.97 15.07 4.68
N GLY A 334 15.99 14.82 3.88
CA GLY A 334 17.13 13.99 4.28
C GLY A 334 17.82 13.31 3.10
N PRO A 335 18.81 12.45 3.38
CA PRO A 335 19.51 11.74 2.35
C PRO A 335 18.65 10.59 1.80
N TYR A 336 18.63 10.45 0.47
CA TYR A 336 18.02 9.33 -0.23
C TYR A 336 19.04 8.70 -1.16
N GLU A 337 19.15 7.37 -1.14
CA GLU A 337 19.81 6.65 -2.20
C GLU A 337 18.87 6.52 -3.39
N VAL A 338 19.33 6.95 -4.56
CA VAL A 338 18.57 6.96 -5.79
C VAL A 338 19.03 5.78 -6.64
N PHE A 339 18.08 4.99 -7.11
CA PHE A 339 18.31 3.86 -8.01
C PHE A 339 17.57 4.07 -9.33
N GLU A 340 18.14 3.57 -10.41
CA GLU A 340 17.44 3.39 -11.67
C GLU A 340 17.21 1.90 -11.95
N TRP A 341 16.09 1.61 -12.60
CA TRP A 341 15.82 0.33 -13.24
C TRP A 341 15.69 0.57 -14.74
N HIS A 342 16.23 -0.36 -15.53
CA HIS A 342 15.97 -0.45 -16.96
C HIS A 342 15.83 -1.90 -17.41
N GLY A 343 14.97 -2.08 -18.40
CA GLY A 343 14.86 -3.34 -19.14
C GLY A 343 15.78 -3.40 -20.35
N GLN A 344 15.74 -4.55 -21.02
CA GLN A 344 16.44 -4.77 -22.28
C GLN A 344 15.43 -4.58 -23.42
N PRO A 345 15.70 -3.72 -24.41
CA PRO A 345 14.90 -3.67 -25.62
C PRO A 345 15.15 -4.91 -26.49
N ASN A 346 14.07 -5.49 -27.03
CA ASN A 346 14.11 -6.59 -28.01
C ASN A 346 14.57 -6.12 -29.39
N SER A 347 14.44 -4.82 -29.67
CA SER A 347 14.81 -4.22 -30.95
C SER A 347 15.91 -3.17 -30.80
N GLY A 348 17.01 -3.39 -31.52
CA GLY A 348 18.22 -2.56 -31.45
C GLY A 348 19.05 -2.78 -30.20
N ASP A 349 20.25 -2.21 -30.19
CA ASP A 349 21.11 -2.23 -29.00
C ASP A 349 20.69 -1.13 -28.03
N ALA A 350 20.57 -1.48 -26.74
CA ALA A 350 20.46 -0.49 -25.67
C ALA A 350 21.69 0.45 -25.68
N ALA A 351 21.45 1.70 -25.33
CA ALA A 351 22.48 2.73 -25.29
C ALA A 351 23.50 2.50 -24.16
N THR A 352 24.79 2.64 -24.48
CA THR A 352 25.89 2.40 -23.52
C THR A 352 26.29 3.61 -22.70
N SER A 353 25.72 4.78 -22.99
CA SER A 353 26.08 6.05 -22.37
C SER A 353 24.86 6.96 -22.26
N VAL A 354 23.91 6.59 -21.42
CA VAL A 354 22.69 7.36 -21.13
C VAL A 354 22.94 8.27 -19.94
N THR A 355 22.62 9.56 -20.05
CA THR A 355 22.83 10.52 -18.96
C THR A 355 21.56 10.63 -18.11
N TYR A 356 21.73 10.45 -16.80
CA TYR A 356 20.74 10.70 -15.76
C TYR A 356 21.19 11.94 -15.00
N THR A 357 20.39 13.01 -15.04
CA THR A 357 20.59 14.23 -14.27
C THR A 357 19.72 14.17 -13.02
N ILE A 358 20.36 14.15 -11.85
CA ILE A 358 19.71 14.13 -10.54
C ILE A 358 19.73 15.55 -9.98
N THR A 359 18.58 16.18 -9.80
CA THR A 359 18.43 17.49 -9.15
C THR A 359 18.08 17.29 -7.68
N HIS A 360 18.94 17.78 -6.80
CA HIS A 360 18.89 17.61 -5.36
C HIS A 360 19.22 18.93 -4.64
N THR A 361 19.22 18.98 -3.31
CA THR A 361 19.35 20.24 -2.54
C THR A 361 20.65 21.01 -2.81
N GLY A 362 21.72 20.32 -3.18
CA GLY A 362 23.04 20.91 -3.48
C GLY A 362 23.26 21.31 -4.94
N GLY A 363 22.25 21.16 -5.81
CA GLY A 363 22.36 21.41 -7.26
C GLY A 363 21.99 20.19 -8.09
N SER A 364 22.75 19.92 -9.16
CA SER A 364 22.51 18.76 -10.02
C SER A 364 23.78 17.92 -10.18
N ALA A 365 23.60 16.60 -10.19
CA ALA A 365 24.65 15.63 -10.49
C ALA A 365 24.28 14.84 -11.75
N ASN A 366 25.28 14.53 -12.59
CA ASN A 366 25.10 13.67 -13.75
C ASN A 366 25.71 12.29 -13.49
N LYS A 367 24.98 11.25 -13.91
CA LYS A 367 25.44 9.87 -13.92
C LYS A 367 25.25 9.29 -15.31
N THR A 368 26.26 8.58 -15.80
CA THR A 368 26.20 7.89 -17.08
C THR A 368 25.99 6.42 -16.84
N VAL A 369 24.91 5.87 -17.40
CA VAL A 369 24.53 4.46 -17.28
C VAL A 369 24.71 3.77 -18.64
N ASN A 370 25.31 2.59 -18.59
CA ASN A 370 25.35 1.66 -19.72
C ASN A 370 24.17 0.70 -19.61
N GLN A 371 23.11 0.94 -20.37
CA GLN A 371 21.86 0.16 -20.31
C GLN A 371 21.96 -1.23 -20.97
N ARG A 372 23.14 -1.67 -21.38
CA ARG A 372 23.40 -3.07 -21.78
C ARG A 372 23.76 -3.96 -20.58
N ASN A 373 24.04 -3.36 -19.42
CA ASN A 373 24.53 -4.04 -18.22
C ASN A 373 23.54 -3.86 -17.07
N ASN A 374 23.47 -4.83 -16.16
CA ASN A 374 22.62 -4.76 -14.97
C ASN A 374 21.13 -4.51 -15.27
N VAL A 375 20.64 -5.14 -16.33
CA VAL A 375 19.22 -5.13 -16.73
C VAL A 375 18.37 -5.82 -15.66
N GLY A 376 17.14 -5.35 -15.47
CA GLY A 376 16.14 -6.05 -14.65
C GLY A 376 16.47 -6.05 -13.16
N ARG A 377 17.11 -4.99 -12.67
CA ARG A 377 17.45 -4.79 -11.26
C ARG A 377 17.64 -3.31 -10.93
N TRP A 378 17.62 -2.99 -9.64
CA TRP A 378 17.93 -1.66 -9.13
C TRP A 378 19.44 -1.38 -9.16
N ASN A 379 19.82 -0.30 -9.87
CA ASN A 379 21.19 0.17 -10.01
C ASN A 379 21.35 1.53 -9.32
N SER A 380 22.27 1.64 -8.37
CA SER A 380 22.47 2.89 -7.62
C SER A 380 23.06 3.99 -8.51
N LEU A 381 22.43 5.16 -8.49
CA LEU A 381 22.94 6.41 -9.04
C LEU A 381 23.74 7.20 -8.00
N GLY A 382 23.57 6.88 -6.71
CA GLY A 382 24.25 7.52 -5.58
C GLY A 382 23.26 8.02 -4.53
N THR A 383 23.80 8.55 -3.43
CA THR A 383 23.01 9.14 -2.34
C THR A 383 23.07 10.65 -2.41
N TYR A 384 21.91 11.29 -2.28
CA TYR A 384 21.75 12.73 -2.41
C TYR A 384 20.84 13.29 -1.31
N LEU A 385 21.13 14.51 -0.86
CA LEU A 385 20.26 15.23 0.07
C LEU A 385 19.09 15.86 -0.68
N PHE A 386 17.87 15.60 -0.22
CA PHE A 386 16.66 16.23 -0.72
C PHE A 386 15.93 17.00 0.39
N THR A 387 15.34 18.13 0.02
CA THR A 387 14.38 18.86 0.85
C THR A 387 12.96 18.40 0.55
N ALA A 388 12.11 18.32 1.57
CA ALA A 388 10.69 18.09 1.41
C ALA A 388 10.06 19.08 0.40
N GLY A 389 9.21 18.57 -0.48
CA GLY A 389 8.61 19.29 -1.59
C GLY A 389 8.67 18.50 -2.90
N SER A 390 8.55 19.21 -4.02
CA SER A 390 8.45 18.65 -5.37
C SER A 390 9.63 19.05 -6.28
N ASN A 391 10.73 19.53 -5.69
CA ASN A 391 11.90 20.00 -6.45
C ASN A 391 12.84 18.86 -6.87
N ALA A 392 12.75 17.71 -6.20
CA ALA A 392 13.51 16.51 -6.55
C ALA A 392 13.18 16.06 -7.99
N GLU A 393 14.21 15.78 -8.78
CA GLU A 393 14.05 15.33 -10.17
C GLU A 393 15.16 14.34 -10.52
N VAL A 394 14.81 13.27 -11.21
CA VAL A 394 15.75 12.49 -12.03
C VAL A 394 15.30 12.61 -13.48
N LYS A 395 16.16 13.14 -14.35
CA LYS A 395 15.88 13.31 -15.76
C LYS A 395 16.82 12.44 -16.59
N ILE A 396 16.25 11.58 -17.42
CA ILE A 396 16.98 10.81 -18.44
C ILE A 396 17.06 11.67 -19.69
N LEU A 397 18.27 11.83 -20.23
CA LEU A 397 18.55 12.54 -21.47
C LEU A 397 18.97 11.54 -22.55
N SER A 398 18.31 11.57 -23.71
CA SER A 398 18.70 10.74 -24.86
C SER A 398 19.77 11.38 -25.74
N ALA A 399 20.10 12.65 -25.49
CA ALA A 399 21.13 13.38 -26.22
C ALA A 399 22.49 12.69 -26.10
N GLY A 400 23.15 12.47 -27.25
CA GLY A 400 24.47 11.84 -27.30
C GLY A 400 24.48 10.32 -27.09
N ALA A 401 23.34 9.68 -26.86
CA ALA A 401 23.26 8.23 -26.66
C ALA A 401 23.50 7.44 -27.97
N SER A 402 24.33 6.39 -27.90
CA SER A 402 24.56 5.44 -29.00
C SER A 402 23.68 4.20 -28.84
N GLY A 403 22.45 4.24 -29.35
CA GLY A 403 21.50 3.11 -29.32
C GLY A 403 20.09 3.52 -28.89
N THR A 404 19.29 2.55 -28.48
CA THR A 404 17.96 2.77 -27.91
C THR A 404 18.09 3.15 -26.44
N VAL A 405 17.48 4.26 -26.04
CA VAL A 405 17.40 4.67 -24.63
C VAL A 405 16.12 4.10 -24.01
N VAL A 406 16.27 3.49 -22.84
CA VAL A 406 15.19 2.89 -22.06
C VAL A 406 14.86 3.79 -20.88
N ALA A 407 13.57 3.96 -20.57
CA ALA A 407 13.08 4.61 -19.38
C ALA A 407 11.98 3.75 -18.75
N ASP A 408 12.16 3.38 -17.49
CA ASP A 408 11.28 2.46 -16.75
C ASP A 408 10.97 3.06 -15.37
N ALA A 409 11.81 2.82 -14.35
CA ALA A 409 11.54 3.25 -12.99
C ALA A 409 12.75 3.87 -12.28
N ILE A 410 12.48 4.81 -11.37
CA ILE A 410 13.45 5.41 -10.44
C ILE A 410 12.96 5.18 -9.01
N LYS A 411 13.83 4.66 -8.14
CA LYS A 411 13.54 4.44 -6.72
C LYS A 411 14.35 5.37 -5.83
N PHE A 412 13.72 5.90 -4.79
CA PHE A 412 14.33 6.71 -3.74
C PHE A 412 14.17 5.98 -2.42
N VAL A 413 15.30 5.59 -1.81
CA VAL A 413 15.35 4.89 -0.53
C VAL A 413 15.84 5.87 0.53
N TYR A 414 14.99 6.18 1.52
CA TYR A 414 15.38 7.08 2.60
C TYR A 414 16.50 6.45 3.44
N GLN A 415 17.60 7.17 3.61
CA GLN A 415 18.73 6.75 4.42
C GLN A 415 18.54 7.36 5.81
N ASN A 416 18.01 6.59 6.76
CA ASN A 416 17.59 7.02 8.10
C ASN A 416 18.75 7.58 8.95
N GLY A 417 19.26 8.77 8.60
CA GLY A 417 20.47 9.39 9.15
C GLY A 417 21.79 8.70 8.75
N SER A 418 21.78 7.69 7.87
CA SER A 418 22.97 6.93 7.45
C SER A 418 23.57 7.38 6.11
N GLY A 419 23.00 8.42 5.48
CA GLY A 419 23.55 8.98 4.25
C GLY A 419 24.77 9.86 4.50
N PRO A 420 25.48 10.31 3.46
CA PRO A 420 26.51 11.33 3.62
C PRO A 420 25.83 12.57 4.20
N GLU A 421 26.21 12.94 5.42
CA GLU A 421 25.86 14.23 6.01
C GLU A 421 26.24 15.33 5.00
N PRO A 422 25.38 16.33 4.76
CA PRO A 422 25.80 17.50 4.02
C PRO A 422 27.05 18.08 4.68
N ASP A 423 28.11 18.23 3.88
CA ASP A 423 29.29 18.97 4.29
C ASP A 423 28.90 20.43 4.51
N ASN A 424 28.55 20.75 5.76
CA ASN A 424 28.26 22.10 6.22
C ASN A 424 29.53 22.79 6.73
N ASP A 425 30.67 22.10 6.73
CA ASP A 425 31.95 22.68 7.11
C ASP A 425 32.56 23.37 5.88
N PRO A 426 32.66 24.71 5.87
CA PRO A 426 33.36 25.39 4.80
C PRO A 426 34.81 24.89 4.73
N PRO A 427 35.38 24.71 3.52
CA PRO A 427 36.75 24.26 3.39
C PRO A 427 37.69 25.17 4.18
N ALA A 428 38.69 24.57 4.83
CA ALA A 428 39.68 25.33 5.57
C ALA A 428 40.29 26.43 4.69
N PRO A 429 40.49 27.66 5.21
CA PRO A 429 41.12 28.73 4.44
C PRO A 429 42.43 28.25 3.82
N PRO A 430 42.71 28.57 2.54
CA PRO A 430 43.93 28.11 1.89
C PRO A 430 45.15 28.61 2.66
N GLN A 431 45.98 27.67 3.10
CA GLN A 431 47.25 27.97 3.76
C GLN A 431 48.36 28.03 2.70
N ASN A 432 49.32 28.95 2.88
CA ASN A 432 50.48 29.15 2.00
C ASN A 432 50.19 29.79 0.62
N VAL A 433 49.11 30.58 0.48
CA VAL A 433 48.94 31.42 -0.71
C VAL A 433 50.05 32.46 -0.74
N ARG A 434 50.98 32.33 -1.71
CA ARG A 434 51.97 33.37 -2.01
C ARG A 434 51.45 34.17 -3.20
N ILE A 435 51.33 35.48 -3.02
CA ILE A 435 51.15 36.39 -4.15
C ILE A 435 52.53 36.52 -4.80
N GLU A 436 52.66 36.07 -6.04
CA GLU A 436 53.81 36.41 -6.87
C GLU A 436 53.77 37.92 -7.12
N ASN A 437 54.77 38.63 -6.60
CA ASN A 437 55.01 40.04 -6.91
C ASN A 437 55.99 40.15 -8.07
#